data_AF-A0A0F9ITY7-F1
#
_entry.id   AF-A0A0F9ITY7-F1
#
_cell.length_a   1.000
_cell.length_b   1.000
_cell.length_c   1.000
_cell.angle_alpha   90.00
_cell.angle_beta   90.00
_cell.angle_gamma   90.00
#
_symmetry.space_group_name_H-M   'P 1'
#
loop_
_entity.id
_entity.type
_entity.pdbx_description
1 polymer ?
#
loop_
_entity_poly.entity_id
_entity_poly.type
_entity_poly.pdbx_seq_one_letter_code
_entity_poly.pdbx_strand_id
1 'polypeptide(L)'
;MNKRVVAVRRLDENHLAQLRQLFHVDCFDSLGPDNEQAYIQAMRRAHGLIGGKLTINRQLLDESPHLKVISTISVGYDNLPLDELTQRGILLCNT
;
A
#
# COMPACT_ATOMS: atom_id res chain seq x y z
N MET A 1 -5.06 -10.73 15.87
CA MET A 1 -5.17 -9.32 15.42
C MET A 1 -5.36 -9.32 13.91
N ASN A 2 -6.41 -8.68 13.39
CA ASN A 2 -6.66 -8.69 11.95
C ASN A 2 -5.70 -7.69 11.26
N LYS A 3 -4.90 -8.14 10.28
CA LYS A 3 -3.95 -7.26 9.58
C LYS A 3 -4.72 -6.32 8.65
N ARG A 4 -4.16 -5.13 8.41
CA ARG A 4 -4.77 -4.10 7.55
C ARG A 4 -4.01 -4.00 6.23
N VAL A 5 -4.75 -3.91 5.13
CA VAL A 5 -4.22 -3.72 3.79
C VAL A 5 -4.83 -2.46 3.20
N VAL A 6 -3.99 -1.60 2.63
CA VAL A 6 -4.44 -0.45 1.85
C VAL A 6 -4.37 -0.81 0.38
N ALA A 7 -5.49 -0.68 -0.33
CA ALA A 7 -5.58 -0.90 -1.76
C ALA A 7 -5.73 0.46 -2.48
N VAL A 8 -4.84 0.74 -3.43
CA VAL A 8 -4.81 2.02 -4.15
C VAL A 8 -4.91 1.75 -5.65
N ARG A 9 -6.03 2.19 -6.24
CA ARG A 9 -6.33 2.10 -7.68
C ARG A 9 -6.37 0.65 -8.21
N ARG A 10 -7.17 0.42 -9.26
CA ARG A 10 -7.05 -0.75 -10.17
C ARG A 10 -7.28 -2.14 -9.56
N LEU A 11 -7.96 -2.28 -8.43
CA LEU A 11 -8.52 -3.58 -8.03
C LEU A 11 -10.02 -3.58 -8.34
N ASP A 12 -10.49 -4.61 -9.03
CA ASP A 12 -11.93 -4.86 -9.14
C ASP A 12 -12.51 -5.41 -7.83
N GLU A 13 -13.85 -5.39 -7.71
CA GLU A 13 -14.54 -5.83 -6.51
C GLU A 13 -14.32 -7.31 -6.18
N ASN A 14 -14.04 -8.18 -7.16
CA ASN A 14 -13.80 -9.59 -6.88
C ASN A 14 -12.49 -9.76 -6.10
N HIS A 15 -11.42 -9.09 -6.53
CA HIS A 15 -10.14 -9.10 -5.82
C HIS A 15 -10.24 -8.42 -4.44
N LEU A 16 -10.98 -7.31 -4.33
CA LEU A 16 -11.21 -6.66 -3.04
C LEU A 16 -12.00 -7.56 -2.08
N ALA A 17 -13.02 -8.27 -2.57
CA ALA A 17 -13.80 -9.21 -1.77
C ALA A 17 -12.93 -10.33 -1.21
N GLN A 18 -12.02 -10.89 -2.02
CA GLN A 18 -11.06 -11.91 -1.57
C GLN A 18 -10.12 -11.37 -0.47
N LEU A 19 -9.59 -10.15 -0.63
CA LEU A 19 -8.76 -9.52 0.40
C LEU A 19 -9.54 -9.26 1.70
N ARG A 20 -10.79 -8.79 1.60
CA ARG A 20 -11.67 -8.48 2.74
C ARG A 20 -12.04 -9.72 3.57
N GLN A 21 -11.95 -10.93 3.01
CA GLN A 21 -12.14 -12.17 3.76
C GLN A 21 -11.01 -12.45 4.75
N LEU A 22 -9.80 -11.97 4.48
CA LEU A 22 -8.59 -12.29 5.24
C LEU A 22 -8.04 -11.10 6.02
N PHE A 23 -8.35 -9.89 5.58
CA PHE A 23 -7.77 -8.64 6.07
C PHE A 23 -8.84 -7.56 6.19
N HIS A 24 -8.54 -6.55 7.00
CA HIS A 24 -9.27 -5.30 6.90
C HIS A 24 -8.72 -4.48 5.73
N VAL A 25 -9.57 -4.10 4.79
CA VAL A 25 -9.14 -3.44 3.54
C VAL A 25 -9.67 -2.02 3.49
N ASP A 26 -8.77 -1.05 3.46
CA ASP A 26 -9.07 0.34 3.13
C ASP A 26 -8.79 0.56 1.64
N CYS A 27 -9.79 0.98 0.86
CA CYS A 27 -9.66 1.12 -0.60
C CYS A 27 -9.76 2.58 -1.04
N PHE A 28 -8.88 2.97 -1.96
CA PHE A 28 -8.81 4.30 -2.54
C PHE A 28 -8.71 4.19 -4.07
N ASP A 29 -9.79 4.49 -4.78
CA ASP A 29 -9.84 4.40 -6.25
C ASP A 29 -8.96 5.45 -6.93
N SER A 30 -8.78 6.60 -6.28
CA SER A 30 -7.89 7.68 -6.66
C SER A 30 -7.25 8.27 -5.41
N LEU A 31 -6.12 8.95 -5.58
CA LEU A 31 -5.49 9.72 -4.50
C LEU A 31 -5.44 11.18 -4.93
N GLY A 32 -5.88 12.06 -4.05
CA GLY A 32 -5.92 13.50 -4.26
C GLY A 32 -6.13 14.26 -2.93
N PRO A 33 -6.19 15.60 -2.97
CA PRO A 33 -6.28 16.43 -1.77
C PRO A 33 -7.48 16.06 -0.87
N ASP A 34 -8.59 15.62 -1.47
CA ASP A 34 -9.82 15.29 -0.75
C ASP A 34 -9.71 14.04 0.13
N ASN A 35 -8.77 13.14 -0.15
CA ASN A 35 -8.62 11.87 0.57
C ASN A 35 -7.19 11.59 1.06
N GLU A 36 -6.26 12.51 0.86
CA GLU A 36 -4.87 12.39 1.29
C GLU A 36 -4.77 12.13 2.81
N GLN A 37 -5.54 12.87 3.61
CA GLN A 37 -5.55 12.67 5.06
C GLN A 37 -6.06 11.28 5.44
N ALA A 38 -7.14 10.81 4.80
CA ALA A 38 -7.67 9.47 5.05
C ALA A 38 -6.67 8.38 4.64
N TYR A 39 -5.97 8.58 3.51
CA TYR A 39 -4.93 7.67 3.05
C TYR A 39 -3.77 7.59 4.05
N ILE A 40 -3.23 8.73 4.51
CA ILE A 40 -2.16 8.76 5.51
C ILE A 40 -2.59 8.06 6.82
N GLN A 41 -3.82 8.29 7.27
CA GLN A 41 -4.35 7.63 8.47
C GLN A 41 -4.52 6.11 8.30
N ALA A 42 -4.91 5.65 7.11
CA ALA A 42 -4.95 4.22 6.80
C ALA A 42 -3.54 3.62 6.79
N MET A 43 -2.59 4.31 6.16
CA MET A 43 -1.19 3.89 6.05
C MET A 43 -0.48 3.76 7.41
N ARG A 44 -0.77 4.64 8.37
CA ARG A 44 -0.28 4.54 9.76
C ARG A 44 -0.57 3.20 10.43
N ARG A 45 -1.64 2.52 10.02
CA ARG A 45 -2.10 1.25 10.60
C ARG A 45 -1.92 0.08 9.62
N ALA A 46 -1.46 0.36 8.40
CA ALA A 46 -1.34 -0.61 7.33
C ALA A 46 -0.18 -1.57 7.58
N HIS A 47 -0.42 -2.84 7.25
CA HIS A 47 0.61 -3.89 7.24
C HIS A 47 1.02 -4.22 5.81
N GLY A 48 0.12 -4.01 4.85
CA GLY A 48 0.36 -4.19 3.43
C GLY A 48 -0.21 -3.04 2.61
N LEU A 49 0.45 -2.74 1.50
CA LEU A 49 -0.01 -1.81 0.47
C LEU A 49 -0.07 -2.56 -0.87
N ILE A 50 -1.17 -2.44 -1.60
CA ILE A 50 -1.31 -2.99 -2.95
C ILE A 50 -1.87 -1.94 -3.90
N GLY A 51 -1.34 -1.86 -5.12
CA GLY A 51 -1.90 -0.93 -6.09
C GLY A 51 -1.02 -0.60 -7.28
N GLY A 52 -1.53 0.25 -8.17
CA GLY A 52 -0.81 0.74 -9.35
C GLY A 52 -0.41 2.21 -9.23
N LYS A 53 0.70 2.59 -9.88
CA LYS A 53 1.26 3.97 -9.86
C LYS A 53 1.45 4.49 -8.43
N LEU A 54 2.00 3.65 -7.56
CA LEU A 54 2.27 4.00 -6.17
C LEU A 54 3.40 5.02 -6.11
N THR A 55 3.23 6.07 -5.32
CA THR A 55 4.30 7.01 -4.97
C THR A 55 4.76 6.68 -3.57
N ILE A 56 5.91 6.04 -3.48
CA ILE A 56 6.53 5.66 -2.20
C ILE A 56 7.71 6.60 -1.95
N ASN A 57 7.60 7.41 -0.90
CA ASN A 57 8.65 8.30 -0.46
C ASN A 57 8.93 8.09 1.03
N ARG A 58 10.04 8.65 1.50
CA ARG A 58 10.48 8.54 2.89
C ARG A 58 9.43 8.99 3.90
N GLN A 59 8.74 10.10 3.63
CA GLN A 59 7.69 10.62 4.52
C GLN A 59 6.54 9.62 4.69
N LEU A 60 6.08 9.01 3.60
CA LEU A 60 5.05 7.97 3.65
C LEU A 60 5.52 6.77 4.46
N LEU A 61 6.77 6.33 4.26
CA LEU A 61 7.34 5.20 5.01
C LEU A 61 7.52 5.51 6.50
N ASP A 62 7.90 6.75 6.85
CA ASP A 62 7.99 7.22 8.23
C ASP A 62 6.62 7.24 8.92
N GLU A 63 5.59 7.64 8.19
CA GLU A 63 4.20 7.60 8.64
C GLU A 63 3.60 6.18 8.63
N SER A 64 4.32 5.16 8.17
CA SER A 64 3.81 3.78 8.02
C SER A 64 4.63 2.76 8.82
N PRO A 65 4.71 2.88 10.16
CA PRO A 65 5.62 2.08 10.99
C PRO A 65 5.30 0.58 11.04
N HIS A 66 4.10 0.17 10.59
CA HIS A 66 3.67 -1.22 10.59
C HIS A 66 3.74 -1.88 9.21
N LEU A 67 4.11 -1.13 8.18
CA LEU A 67 4.16 -1.62 6.81
C LEU A 67 5.24 -2.69 6.67
N LYS A 68 4.87 -3.84 6.10
CA LYS A 68 5.76 -5.00 5.93
C LYS A 68 5.88 -5.45 4.48
N VAL A 69 4.88 -5.15 3.67
CA VAL A 69 4.85 -5.57 2.27
C VAL A 69 4.19 -4.53 1.39
N ILE A 70 4.74 -4.33 0.20
CA ILE A 70 4.18 -3.53 -0.89
C ILE A 70 4.06 -4.43 -2.10
N SER A 71 2.89 -4.46 -2.73
CA SER A 71 2.63 -5.20 -3.97
C SER A 71 2.20 -4.24 -5.07
N THR A 72 3.01 -4.13 -6.11
CA THR A 72 2.77 -3.20 -7.22
C THR A 72 2.08 -3.93 -8.37
N ILE A 73 1.00 -3.35 -8.90
CA ILE A 73 0.35 -3.83 -10.13
C ILE A 73 1.03 -3.16 -11.33
N SER A 74 2.31 -3.48 -11.51
CA SER A 74 3.18 -2.99 -12.59
C SER A 74 4.49 -3.77 -12.64
N VAL A 75 5.02 -3.95 -13.86
CA VAL A 75 6.33 -4.60 -14.08
C VAL A 75 7.45 -3.71 -13.57
N GLY A 76 7.39 -2.42 -13.92
CA GLY A 76 8.41 -1.44 -13.54
C GLY A 76 8.31 -1.05 -12.06
N TYR A 77 9.41 -1.22 -11.35
CA TYR A 77 9.60 -0.79 -9.96
C TYR A 77 10.83 0.11 -9.80
N ASP A 78 11.45 0.54 -10.91
CA ASP A 78 12.68 1.35 -10.92
C ASP A 78 12.52 2.69 -10.20
N ASN A 79 11.28 3.20 -10.12
CA ASN A 79 10.93 4.45 -9.44
C ASN A 79 10.71 4.29 -7.93
N LEU A 80 10.85 3.08 -7.38
CA LEU A 80 10.64 2.80 -5.96
C LEU A 80 11.95 2.82 -5.17
N PRO A 81 11.95 3.33 -3.93
CA PRO A 81 13.18 3.45 -3.12
C PRO A 81 13.61 2.10 -2.53
N LEU A 82 14.12 1.19 -3.37
CA LEU A 82 14.44 -0.20 -3.00
C LEU A 82 15.41 -0.30 -1.81
N ASP A 83 16.43 0.57 -1.77
CA ASP A 83 17.40 0.58 -0.67
C ASP A 83 16.72 0.91 0.66
N GLU A 84 15.82 1.89 0.67
CA GLU A 84 15.08 2.29 1.86
C GLU A 84 14.09 1.21 2.30
N LEU A 85 13.40 0.57 1.35
CA LEU A 85 12.52 -0.56 1.64
C LEU A 85 13.32 -1.72 2.27
N THR A 86 14.48 -2.03 1.72
CA THR A 86 15.37 -3.09 2.22
C THR A 86 15.87 -2.77 3.63
N GLN A 87 16.35 -1.54 3.87
CA GLN A 87 16.80 -1.09 5.18
C GLN A 87 15.70 -1.18 6.25
N ARG A 88 14.45 -0.92 5.86
CA ARG A 88 13.27 -1.01 6.74
C ARG A 88 12.69 -2.43 6.84
N GLY A 89 13.21 -3.39 6.08
CA GLY A 89 12.70 -4.77 6.06
C GLY A 89 11.32 -4.90 5.42
N ILE A 90 10.97 -4.02 4.48
CA ILE A 90 9.69 -4.02 3.76
C ILE A 90 9.86 -4.82 2.47
N LEU A 91 9.10 -5.90 2.34
CA LEU A 91 9.09 -6.73 1.14
C LEU A 91 8.40 -5.99 -0.01
N LEU A 92 9.02 -6.00 -1.19
CA LEU A 92 8.40 -5.53 -2.42
C LEU A 92 8.06 -6.72 -3.33
N CYS A 93 6.83 -6.75 -3.82
CA CYS A 93 6.37 -7.68 -4.87
C CYS A 93 5.89 -6.86 -6.07
N ASN A 94 6.15 -7.33 -7.28
CA ASN A 94 5.69 -6.73 -8.52
C ASN A 94 5.06 -7.81 -9.43
N THR A 95 4.50 -7.39 -10.56
CA THR A 95 3.86 -8.26 -11.56
C THR A 95 4.19 -7.81 -12.97
#